data_AF-A0A927ART6-F1
#
_entry.id   AF-A0A927ART6-F1
#
_cell.length_a   1.000
_cell.length_b   1.000
_cell.length_c   1.000
_cell.angle_alpha   90.00
_cell.angle_beta   90.00
_cell.angle_gamma   90.00
#
_symmetry.space_group_name_H-M   'P 1'
#
loop_
_entity.id
_entity.type
_entity.pdbx_description
1 polymer ?
#
loop_
_entity_poly.entity_id
_entity_poly.type
_entity_poly.pdbx_seq_one_letter_code
_entity_poly.pdbx_strand_id
1 'polypeptide(L)' 'MKLSEILMLSAAAGFLILWIAEYQRTTFAESYWLLMLSLGFLLAFQYFKNRRLDREKAISPTIKQMVEDRKKKKK' A
#
# COMPACT_ATOMS: atom_id res chain seq x y z
N MET A 1 5.79 7.28 3.16
CA MET A 1 4.54 6.53 3.37
C MET A 1 3.64 7.37 4.25
N LYS A 2 2.34 7.44 3.95
CA LYS A 2 1.37 8.14 4.80
C LYS A 2 1.06 7.32 6.06
N LEU A 3 0.57 7.96 7.11
CA LEU A 3 0.20 7.30 8.36
C LEU A 3 -0.80 6.16 8.16
N SER A 4 -1.75 6.33 7.23
CA SER A 4 -2.72 5.31 6.83
C SER A 4 -2.07 4.09 6.15
N GLU A 5 -1.01 4.29 5.36
CA GLU A 5 -0.26 3.20 4.72
C GLU A 5 0.46 2.36 5.79
N ILE A 6 1.04 3.01 6.80
CA ILE A 6 1.73 2.34 7.92
C ILE A 6 0.73 1.56 8.79
N LEU A 7 -0.42 2.16 9.10
CA LEU A 7 -1.49 1.49 9.86
C LEU A 7 -1.99 0.24 9.12
N MET A 8 -2.19 0.31 7.81
CA MET A 8 -2.66 -0.84 7.03
C MET A 8 -1.60 -1.94 6.92
N LEU A 9 -0.32 -1.57 6.80
CA LEU A 9 0.79 -2.53 6.79
C LEU A 9 0.96 -3.20 8.16
N SER A 10 0.84 -2.42 9.24
CA SER A 10 0.92 -2.93 10.62
C SER A 10 -0.25 -3.86 10.94
N ALA A 11 -1.47 -3.55 10.48
CA ALA A 11 -2.61 -4.44 10.61
C ALA A 11 -2.39 -5.75 9.85
N ALA A 12 -1.91 -5.70 8.60
CA ALA A 12 -1.60 -6.90 7.81
C ALA A 12 -0.55 -7.79 8.50
N ALA A 13 0.49 -7.17 9.07
CA ALA A 13 1.53 -7.86 9.83
C ALA A 13 0.96 -8.47 11.14
N GLY A 14 0.08 -7.76 11.85
CA GLY A 14 -0.59 -8.28 13.04
C GLY A 14 -1.42 -9.52 12.74
N PHE A 15 -2.24 -9.50 11.67
CA PHE A 15 -3.01 -10.67 11.25
C PHE A 15 -2.13 -11.82 10.77
N LEU A 16 -0.98 -11.53 10.15
CA LEU A 16 -0.01 -12.56 9.78
C LEU A 16 0.59 -13.25 11.02
N ILE A 17 0.96 -12.49 12.04
CA ILE A 17 1.50 -13.03 13.30
C ILE A 17 0.44 -13.86 14.03
N LEU A 18 -0.80 -13.38 14.09
CA LEU A 18 -1.92 -14.14 14.65
C LEU A 18 -2.15 -15.45 13.88
N TRP A 19 -2.06 -15.42 12.56
CA TRP A 19 -2.15 -16.63 11.74
C TRP A 19 -1.02 -17.61 12.04
N ILE A 20 0.23 -17.16 12.18
CA ILE A 20 1.36 -18.03 12.53
C ILE A 20 1.17 -18.66 13.91
N ALA A 21 0.69 -17.88 14.88
CA ALA A 21 0.41 -18.38 16.22
C ALA A 21 -0.72 -19.42 16.24
N GLU A 22 -1.78 -19.20 15.45
CA GLU A 22 -2.86 -20.18 15.28
C GLU A 22 -2.41 -21.41 14.50
N TYR A 23 -1.58 -21.26 13.46
CA TYR A 23 -1.06 -22.38 12.69
C TYR A 23 -0.23 -23.36 13.55
N GLN A 24 0.40 -22.88 14.63
CA GLN A 24 1.07 -23.77 15.59
C GLN A 24 0.11 -24.53 16.51
N ARG A 25 -1.13 -24.05 16.68
CA ARG A 25 -2.14 -24.63 17.58
C ARG A 25 -3.21 -25.44 16.85
N THR A 26 -3.55 -25.06 15.63
CA THR A 26 -4.69 -25.58 14.87
C THR A 26 -4.29 -26.07 13.48
N THR A 27 -5.16 -26.85 12.84
CA THR A 27 -4.94 -27.36 11.48
C THR A 27 -5.19 -26.27 10.45
N PHE A 28 -4.44 -26.29 9.33
CA PHE A 28 -4.48 -25.27 8.27
C PHE A 28 -5.90 -24.93 7.76
N ALA A 29 -6.83 -25.89 7.79
CA ALA A 29 -8.20 -25.73 7.33
C ALA A 29 -9.03 -24.73 8.17
N GLU A 30 -8.72 -24.57 9.46
CA GLU A 30 -9.44 -23.66 10.36
C GLU A 30 -8.85 -22.24 10.31
N SER A 31 -7.52 -22.15 10.20
CA SER A 31 -6.82 -20.86 10.30
C SER A 31 -6.60 -20.15 8.95
N TYR A 32 -6.86 -20.79 7.80
CA TYR A 32 -6.58 -20.18 6.47
C TYR A 32 -7.30 -18.85 6.23
N TRP A 33 -8.42 -18.60 6.92
CA TRP A 33 -9.16 -17.36 6.75
C TRP A 33 -8.38 -16.14 7.29
N LEU A 34 -7.61 -16.30 8.37
CA LEU A 34 -6.71 -15.25 8.88
C LEU A 34 -5.60 -14.94 7.87
N LEU A 35 -5.09 -15.96 7.18
CA LEU A 35 -4.12 -15.79 6.10
C LEU A 35 -4.73 -15.02 4.93
N MET A 36 -5.94 -15.37 4.50
CA MET A 36 -6.67 -14.65 3.45
C MET A 36 -6.96 -13.20 3.83
N LEU A 37 -7.27 -12.93 5.10
CA LEU A 37 -7.47 -11.58 5.62
C LEU A 37 -6.17 -10.76 5.56
N SER A 38 -5.05 -11.34 6.00
CA SER A 38 -3.72 -10.70 5.92
C SER A 38 -3.33 -10.38 4.46
N LEU A 39 -3.54 -11.33 3.54
CA LEU A 39 -3.35 -11.15 2.11
C LEU A 39 -4.25 -10.04 1.54
N GLY A 40 -5.52 -9.99 1.96
CA GLY A 40 -6.45 -8.92 1.57
C GLY A 40 -5.93 -7.54 1.96
N PHE A 41 -5.43 -7.37 3.18
CA PHE A 41 -4.83 -6.10 3.62
C PHE A 41 -3.55 -5.76 2.85
N LEU A 42 -2.70 -6.74 2.54
CA LEU A 42 -1.50 -6.55 1.73
C LEU A 42 -1.83 -6.10 0.30
N LEU A 43 -2.80 -6.74 -0.34
CA LEU A 43 -3.24 -6.39 -1.69
C LEU A 43 -3.93 -5.02 -1.72
N ALA A 44 -4.78 -4.72 -0.73
CA ALA A 44 -5.35 -3.40 -0.57
C ALA A 44 -4.25 -2.35 -0.41
N PHE A 45 -3.24 -2.61 0.43
CA PHE A 45 -2.10 -1.70 0.61
C PHE A 45 -1.36 -1.46 -0.71
N GLN A 46 -1.11 -2.53 -1.47
CA GLN A 46 -0.47 -2.43 -2.77
C GLN A 46 -1.32 -1.61 -3.75
N TYR A 47 -2.64 -1.81 -3.77
CA TYR A 47 -3.57 -1.06 -4.61
C TYR A 47 -3.57 0.44 -4.24
N PHE A 48 -3.73 0.78 -2.96
CA PHE A 48 -3.74 2.17 -2.50
C PHE A 48 -2.40 2.85 -2.77
N LYS A 49 -1.27 2.16 -2.51
CA LYS A 49 0.07 2.68 -2.80
C LYS A 49 0.25 2.90 -4.30
N ASN A 50 -0.13 1.94 -5.14
CA ASN A 50 0.00 2.04 -6.58
C ASN A 50 -0.84 3.19 -7.13
N ARG A 51 -2.09 3.33 -6.67
CA ARG A 51 -2.97 4.43 -7.05
C ARG A 51 -2.44 5.79 -6.61
N ARG A 52 -1.74 5.86 -5.47
CA ARG A 52 -1.08 7.09 -5.00
C ARG A 52 0.11 7.46 -5.89
N LEU A 53 0.94 6.48 -6.22
CA LEU A 53 2.07 6.65 -7.16
C LEU A 53 1.57 7.06 -8.56
N ASP A 54 0.45 6.51 -9.02
CA ASP A 54 -0.15 6.87 -10.31
C ASP A 54 -0.62 8.33 -10.33
N ARG A 55 -1.26 8.80 -9.23
CA ARG A 55 -1.62 10.22 -9.07
C ARG A 55 -0.39 11.13 -9.01
N GLU A 56 0.66 10.73 -8.29
CA GLU A 56 1.92 11.49 -8.25
C GLU A 56 2.58 11.55 -9.64
N LYS A 57 2.50 10.47 -10.42
CA LYS A 57 2.96 10.43 -11.81
C LYS A 57 2.12 11.30 -12.74
N ALA A 58 0.79 11.33 -12.59
CA ALA A 58 -0.12 12.16 -13.39
C ALA A 58 0.02 13.66 -13.11
N ILE A 59 0.45 14.06 -11.91
CA ILE A 59 0.78 15.46 -11.56
C ILE A 59 2.16 15.87 -12.11
N SER A 60 3.07 14.90 -12.30
CA SER A 60 4.44 15.13 -12.76
C SER A 60 4.58 15.77 -14.16
N PRO A 61 3.80 15.43 -15.20
CA PRO A 61 3.93 16.09 -16.50
C PRO A 61 3.49 17.55 -16.45
N THR A 62 2.39 17.87 -15.78
CA THR A 62 1.87 19.25 -15.72
C THR A 62 2.77 20.16 -14.87
N ILE A 63 3.30 19.69 -13.74
CA ILE A 63 4.23 20.50 -12.93
C ILE A 63 5.59 20.65 -13.64
N LYS A 64 6.10 19.60 -14.30
CA LYS A 64 7.32 19.71 -15.11
C LYS A 64 7.15 20.71 -16.25
N GLN A 65 6.03 20.65 -16.98
CA GLN A 65 5.71 21.60 -18.04
C GLN A 65 5.55 23.04 -17.51
N MET A 66 4.84 23.25 -16.40
CA MET A 66 4.70 24.59 -15.78
C MET A 66 6.03 25.17 -15.27
N VAL A 67 6.97 24.32 -14.83
CA VAL A 67 8.33 24.76 -14.43
C VAL A 67 9.17 25.10 -15.67
N GLU A 68 9.05 24.32 -16.74
CA GLU A 68 9.77 24.55 -18.00
C GLU A 68 9.28 25.81 -18.73
N ASP A 69 7.96 26.03 -18.79
CA ASP A 69 7.36 27.25 -19.33
C ASP A 69 7.75 28.50 -18.53
N ARG A 70 7.81 28.42 -17.19
CA ARG A 70 8.29 29.53 -16.37
C ARG A 70 9.77 29.86 -16.61
N LYS A 71 10.60 28.88 -16.95
CA LYS A 71 12.02 29.12 -17.32
C LYS A 71 12.15 29.73 -18.72
N LYS A 72 11.32 29.31 -19.68
CA LYS A 72 11.27 29.90 -21.02
C LYS A 72 10.79 31.34 -21.03
N LYS A 73 9.81 31.70 -20.17
CA LYS A 73 9.24 33.06 -20.10
C LYS A 73 10.15 34.10 -19.42
N LYS A 74 11.22 33.66 -18.76
CA LYS A 74 12.22 34.50 -18.08
C LYS A 74 13.48 34.77 -18.91
N LYS A 75 13.59 34.17 -20.10
CA LYS A 75 14.71 34.32 -21.03
C LYS A 75 14.25 35.12 -22.24
#